data_AF-A0A3Q2E7C9-F1
#
_entry.id   AF-A0A3Q2E7C9-F1
#
_cell.length_a   1.000
_cell.length_b   1.000
_cell.length_c   1.000
_cell.angle_alpha   90.00
_cell.angle_beta   90.00
_cell.angle_gamma   90.00
#
_symmetry.space_group_name_H-M   'P 1'
#
loop_
_entity.id
_entity.type
_entity.pdbx_description
1 polymer ?
#
loop_
_entity_poly.entity_id
_entity_poly.type
_entity_poly.pdbx_seq_one_letter_code
_entity_poly.pdbx_strand_id
1 'polypeptide(L)'
;MSALPDGMANGPSRSEAFSKDAQVWERPWSLEEIRQHSANWSLAADSGLFLFLQDFSHRMLSKTHEIEKQLDGLIRDTKATDSHLHSVFNDFLMLSNTQFIENVMHLITALHYLLLHLYFEGSS
;
A
#
# COMPACT_ATOMS: atom_id res chain seq x y z
N MET A 1 51.25 -36.14 -61.03
CA MET A 1 50.09 -35.24 -60.99
C MET A 1 49.10 -35.84 -60.00
N SER A 2 49.10 -35.33 -58.77
CA SER A 2 48.31 -35.88 -57.66
C SER A 2 47.04 -35.05 -57.50
N ALA A 3 45.88 -35.65 -57.77
CA ALA A 3 44.58 -35.07 -57.48
C ALA A 3 44.12 -35.57 -56.11
N LEU A 4 44.09 -34.67 -55.11
CA LEU A 4 43.45 -34.88 -53.81
C LEU A 4 41.99 -34.39 -53.87
N PRO A 5 41.06 -35.03 -53.16
CA PRO A 5 39.63 -34.74 -53.29
C PRO A 5 39.22 -33.53 -52.46
N ASP A 6 38.27 -32.79 -53.03
CA ASP A 6 37.58 -31.65 -52.46
C ASP A 6 36.72 -32.11 -51.27
N GLY A 7 37.05 -31.59 -50.10
CA GLY A 7 36.45 -31.93 -48.81
C GLY A 7 36.22 -30.68 -47.99
N MET A 8 35.43 -29.74 -48.50
CA MET A 8 34.95 -28.60 -47.71
C MET A 8 33.87 -29.06 -46.72
N ALA A 9 34.32 -29.54 -45.56
CA ALA A 9 33.48 -29.63 -44.37
C ALA A 9 33.29 -28.20 -43.82
N ASN A 10 32.07 -27.67 -43.94
CA ASN A 10 31.61 -26.52 -43.16
C ASN A 10 31.66 -26.91 -41.67
N GLY A 11 32.74 -26.53 -40.99
CA GLY A 11 32.83 -26.60 -39.53
C GLY A 11 31.89 -25.57 -38.89
N PRO A 12 31.30 -25.88 -37.72
CA PRO A 12 30.37 -24.96 -37.07
C PRO A 12 31.13 -23.69 -36.65
N SER A 13 30.57 -22.54 -37.02
CA SER A 13 31.09 -21.20 -36.73
C SER A 13 31.34 -21.03 -35.23
N ARG A 14 32.61 -21.17 -34.83
CA ARG A 14 33.11 -20.95 -33.45
C ARG A 14 32.82 -19.54 -32.92
N SER A 15 32.36 -18.62 -33.76
CA SER A 15 32.02 -17.23 -33.43
C SER A 15 30.66 -17.03 -32.74
N GLU A 16 29.69 -17.92 -32.92
CA GLU A 16 28.35 -17.75 -32.31
C GLU A 16 28.34 -18.08 -30.81
N ALA A 17 29.19 -19.00 -30.36
CA ALA A 17 29.30 -19.38 -28.94
C ALA A 17 29.87 -18.24 -28.08
N PHE A 18 30.89 -17.52 -28.55
CA PHE A 18 31.49 -16.40 -27.82
C PHE A 18 30.56 -15.19 -27.65
N SER A 19 29.60 -15.01 -28.56
CA SER A 19 28.66 -13.88 -28.50
C SER A 19 27.59 -14.07 -27.43
N LYS A 20 27.24 -15.32 -27.08
CA LYS A 20 26.25 -15.64 -26.06
C LYS A 20 26.79 -15.38 -24.65
N ASP A 21 28.03 -15.79 -24.37
CA ASP A 21 28.65 -15.60 -23.04
C ASP A 21 28.97 -14.13 -22.75
N ALA A 22 29.25 -13.35 -23.80
CA ALA A 22 29.58 -11.93 -23.71
C ALA A 22 28.39 -11.01 -23.39
N GLN A 23 27.14 -11.51 -23.34
CA GLN A 23 25.97 -10.71 -22.93
C GLN A 23 25.41 -11.11 -21.57
N VAL A 24 25.86 -12.24 -21.00
CA VAL A 24 25.28 -12.76 -19.75
C VAL A 24 25.56 -11.82 -18.57
N TRP A 25 26.66 -11.06 -18.60
CA TRP A 25 27.09 -10.16 -17.52
C TRP A 25 26.47 -8.75 -17.61
N GLU A 26 25.74 -8.41 -18.68
CA GLU A 26 25.11 -7.09 -18.85
C GLU A 26 23.68 -7.02 -18.28
N ARG A 27 23.09 -8.15 -17.88
CA ARG A 27 21.71 -8.24 -17.36
C ARG A 27 21.68 -8.64 -15.88
N PRO A 28 20.72 -8.14 -15.08
CA PRO A 28 20.50 -8.64 -13.73
C PRO A 28 20.08 -10.11 -13.78
N TRP A 29 20.81 -10.96 -13.07
CA TRP A 29 20.50 -12.38 -13.00
C TRP A 29 19.29 -12.64 -12.11
N SER A 30 18.49 -13.63 -12.47
CA SER A 30 17.46 -14.14 -11.58
C SER A 30 18.07 -14.94 -10.43
N LEU A 31 17.35 -15.03 -9.31
CA LEU A 31 17.80 -15.74 -8.12
C LEU A 31 18.11 -17.23 -8.40
N GLU A 32 17.41 -17.82 -9.37
CA GLU A 32 17.63 -19.20 -9.81
C GLU A 32 18.91 -19.35 -10.66
N GLU A 33 19.22 -18.38 -11.52
CA GLU A 33 20.47 -18.36 -12.31
C GLU A 33 21.70 -18.21 -11.39
N ILE A 34 21.62 -17.34 -10.37
CA ILE A 34 22.68 -17.21 -9.35
C ILE A 34 22.87 -18.54 -8.61
N ARG A 35 21.77 -19.22 -8.27
CA ARG A 35 21.81 -20.52 -7.57
C ARG A 35 22.47 -21.61 -8.42
N GLN A 36 22.20 -21.64 -9.73
CA GLN A 36 22.77 -22.64 -10.65
C GLN A 36 24.27 -22.45 -10.87
N HIS A 37 24.75 -21.21 -10.94
CA HIS A 37 26.17 -20.90 -11.09
C HIS A 37 26.96 -20.93 -9.76
N SER A 38 26.30 -21.17 -8.62
CA SER A 38 26.95 -21.20 -7.30
C SER A 38 28.06 -22.24 -7.16
N ALA A 39 27.93 -23.38 -7.85
CA ALA A 39 28.92 -24.46 -7.81
C ALA A 39 30.14 -24.20 -8.72
N ASN A 40 30.02 -23.32 -9.72
CA ASN A 40 31.09 -22.93 -10.63
C ASN A 40 31.09 -21.41 -10.80
N TRP A 41 31.52 -20.74 -9.73
CA TRP A 41 31.49 -19.29 -9.61
C TRP A 41 32.46 -18.63 -10.59
N SER A 42 31.95 -17.72 -11.42
CA SER A 42 32.73 -17.00 -12.44
C SER A 42 32.59 -15.49 -12.27
N LEU A 43 33.47 -14.71 -12.89
CA LEU A 43 33.39 -13.24 -12.89
C LEU A 43 32.07 -12.70 -13.47
N ALA A 44 31.45 -13.45 -14.40
CA ALA A 44 30.12 -13.13 -14.91
C ALA A 44 29.04 -13.31 -13.81
N ALA A 45 29.22 -14.27 -12.91
CA ALA A 45 28.33 -14.47 -11.76
C ALA A 45 28.46 -13.34 -10.72
N ASP A 46 29.68 -12.83 -10.48
CA ASP A 46 29.88 -11.64 -9.65
C ASP A 46 29.14 -10.41 -10.22
N SER A 47 29.25 -10.19 -11.53
CA SER A 47 28.60 -9.08 -12.22
C SER A 47 27.06 -9.21 -12.20
N GLY A 48 26.55 -10.42 -12.43
CA GLY A 48 25.12 -10.72 -12.34
C GLY A 48 24.55 -10.54 -10.93
N LEU A 49 25.30 -10.94 -9.90
CA LEU A 49 24.94 -10.72 -8.50
C LEU A 49 24.92 -9.23 -8.14
N PHE A 50 25.90 -8.46 -8.60
CA PHE A 50 25.94 -7.01 -8.37
C PHE A 50 24.69 -6.32 -8.94
N LEU A 51 24.34 -6.60 -10.20
CA LEU A 51 23.14 -6.05 -10.84
C LEU A 51 21.85 -6.49 -10.13
N PHE A 52 21.79 -7.75 -9.68
CA PHE A 52 20.67 -8.24 -8.87
C PHE A 52 20.54 -7.48 -7.55
N LEU A 53 21.64 -7.29 -6.80
CA LEU A 53 21.63 -6.56 -5.54
C LEU A 53 21.26 -5.08 -5.72
N GLN A 54 21.70 -4.47 -6.82
CA GLN A 54 21.32 -3.10 -7.16
C GLN A 54 19.80 -2.98 -7.40
N ASP A 55 19.24 -3.84 -8.25
CA ASP A 55 17.80 -3.86 -8.53
C ASP A 55 16.99 -4.22 -7.27
N PHE A 56 17.46 -5.19 -6.47
CA PHE A 56 16.84 -5.55 -5.20
C PHE A 56 16.81 -4.37 -4.22
N SER A 57 17.93 -3.65 -4.08
CA SER A 57 18.01 -2.44 -3.23
C SER A 57 17.02 -1.37 -3.70
N HIS A 58 16.96 -1.10 -5.01
CA HIS A 58 16.01 -0.15 -5.58
C HIS A 58 14.56 -0.57 -5.35
N ARG A 59 14.22 -1.85 -5.55
CA ARG A 59 12.89 -2.39 -5.29
C ARG A 59 12.52 -2.32 -3.82
N MET A 60 13.45 -2.64 -2.93
CA MET A 60 13.24 -2.56 -1.48
C MET A 60 12.98 -1.11 -1.07
N LEU A 61 13.82 -0.17 -1.51
CA LEU A 61 13.66 1.26 -1.21
C LEU A 61 12.32 1.79 -1.75
N SER A 62 11.97 1.45 -2.98
CA SER A 62 10.71 1.85 -3.60
C SER A 62 9.51 1.32 -2.82
N LYS A 63 9.58 0.06 -2.37
CA LYS A 63 8.53 -0.58 -1.58
C LYS A 63 8.41 0.03 -0.19
N THR A 64 9.53 0.38 0.45
CA THR A 64 9.53 1.12 1.71
C THR A 64 8.83 2.46 1.55
N HIS A 65 9.15 3.22 0.51
CA HIS A 65 8.54 4.53 0.28
C HIS A 65 7.03 4.45 -0.03
N GLU A 66 6.60 3.42 -0.75
CA GLU A 66 5.16 3.19 -0.98
C GLU A 66 4.44 2.86 0.34
N ILE A 67 5.03 2.05 1.21
CA ILE A 67 4.48 1.74 2.53
C ILE A 67 4.40 3.00 3.40
N GLU A 68 5.44 3.83 3.40
CA GLU A 68 5.44 5.13 4.11
C GLU A 68 4.28 6.01 3.64
N LYS A 69 4.08 6.14 2.33
CA LYS A 69 2.98 6.93 1.76
C LYS A 69 1.61 6.39 2.14
N GLN A 70 1.44 5.06 2.15
CA GLN A 70 0.19 4.42 2.58
C GLN A 70 -0.07 4.66 4.08
N LEU A 71 0.98 4.59 4.90
CA LEU A 71 0.90 4.90 6.32
C LEU A 71 0.52 6.37 6.57
N ASP A 72 1.12 7.31 5.84
CA ASP A 72 0.79 8.73 5.92
C ASP A 72 -0.67 9.00 5.51
N GLY A 73 -1.14 8.32 4.46
CA GLY A 73 -2.54 8.34 4.04
C GLY A 73 -3.47 7.84 5.16
N LEU A 74 -3.15 6.70 5.75
CA LEU A 74 -3.93 6.12 6.84
C LEU A 74 -3.97 7.02 8.08
N ILE A 75 -2.86 7.66 8.45
CA ILE A 75 -2.81 8.62 9.56
C ILE A 75 -3.73 9.81 9.28
N ARG A 76 -3.71 10.34 8.05
CA ARG A 76 -4.59 11.44 7.66
C ARG A 76 -6.06 11.03 7.75
N ASP A 77 -6.41 9.87 7.23
CA ASP A 77 -7.80 9.39 7.24
C ASP A 77 -8.29 9.08 8.66
N THR A 78 -7.39 8.58 9.52
CA THR A 78 -7.66 8.40 10.96
C THR A 78 -7.96 9.74 11.63
N LYS A 79 -7.15 10.78 11.37
CA LYS A 79 -7.39 12.15 11.91
C LYS A 79 -8.69 12.75 11.39
N ALA A 80 -9.03 12.52 10.12
CA ALA A 80 -10.29 12.97 9.55
C ALA A 80 -11.49 12.27 10.21
N THR A 81 -11.37 10.97 10.44
CA THR A 81 -12.40 10.17 11.13
C THR A 81 -12.58 10.65 12.58
N ASP A 82 -11.49 10.92 13.29
CA ASP A 82 -11.52 11.49 14.65
C ASP A 82 -12.25 12.85 14.69
N SER A 83 -11.91 13.75 13.75
CA SER A 83 -12.60 15.03 13.61
C SER A 83 -14.10 14.85 13.30
N HIS A 84 -14.44 13.87 12.47
CA HIS A 84 -15.83 13.57 12.13
C HIS A 84 -16.59 13.01 13.36
N LEU A 85 -15.97 12.12 14.13
CA LEU A 85 -16.53 11.61 15.39
C LEU A 85 -16.79 12.74 16.38
N HIS A 86 -15.84 13.68 16.53
CA HIS A 86 -16.03 14.87 17.35
C HIS A 86 -17.24 15.70 16.90
N SER A 87 -17.45 15.87 15.60
CA SER A 87 -18.64 16.54 15.06
C SER A 87 -19.92 15.80 15.43
N VAL A 88 -19.96 14.48 15.20
CA VAL A 88 -21.14 13.66 15.49
C VAL A 88 -21.47 13.65 16.98
N PHE A 89 -20.47 13.62 17.87
CA PHE A 89 -20.69 13.75 19.31
C PHE A 89 -21.26 15.11 19.70
N ASN A 90 -20.77 16.19 19.09
CA ASN A 90 -21.32 17.52 19.31
C ASN A 90 -22.78 17.61 18.85
N ASP A 91 -23.12 17.02 17.72
CA ASP A 91 -24.50 16.97 17.21
C ASP A 91 -25.41 16.17 18.15
N PHE A 92 -24.94 15.03 18.66
CA PHE A 92 -25.67 14.25 19.66
C PHE A 92 -25.87 15.01 20.96
N LEU A 93 -24.84 15.70 21.45
CA LEU A 93 -24.92 16.57 22.63
C LEU A 93 -25.94 17.69 22.44
N MET A 94 -25.92 18.35 21.28
CA MET A 94 -26.89 19.39 20.94
C MET A 94 -28.31 18.84 20.92
N LEU A 95 -28.53 17.70 20.25
CA LEU A 95 -29.85 17.06 20.18
C LEU A 95 -30.37 16.68 21.57
N SER A 96 -29.50 16.10 22.41
CA SER A 96 -29.82 15.74 23.79
C SER A 96 -30.18 16.98 24.62
N ASN A 97 -29.42 18.07 24.49
CA ASN A 97 -29.70 19.33 25.15
C ASN A 97 -31.04 19.93 24.71
N THR A 98 -31.35 19.90 23.41
CA THR A 98 -32.64 20.35 22.87
C THR A 98 -33.78 19.51 23.44
N GLN A 99 -33.68 18.19 23.41
CA GLN A 99 -34.69 17.28 23.96
C GLN A 99 -34.90 17.50 25.47
N PHE A 100 -33.82 17.74 26.22
CA PHE A 100 -33.91 18.07 27.64
C PHE A 100 -34.74 19.35 27.85
N ILE A 101 -34.43 20.42 27.12
CA ILE A 101 -35.14 21.70 27.21
C ILE A 101 -36.62 21.51 26.85
N GLU A 102 -36.93 20.77 25.78
CA GLU A 102 -38.30 20.47 25.37
C GLU A 102 -39.06 19.70 26.46
N ASN A 103 -38.45 18.68 27.04
CA ASN A 103 -39.06 17.88 28.11
C ASN A 103 -39.36 18.73 29.36
N VAL A 104 -38.44 19.63 29.74
CA VAL A 104 -38.65 20.57 30.86
C VAL A 104 -39.76 21.56 30.53
N MET A 105 -39.77 22.12 29.31
CA MET A 105 -40.81 23.05 28.88
C MET A 105 -42.19 22.38 28.86
N HIS A 106 -42.29 21.14 28.38
CA HIS A 106 -43.52 20.35 28.43
C HIS A 106 -43.99 20.13 29.87
N LEU A 107 -43.09 19.81 30.79
CA LEU A 107 -43.43 19.62 32.21
C LEU A 107 -43.97 20.92 32.83
N ILE A 108 -43.29 22.06 32.61
CA ILE A 108 -43.73 23.37 33.12
C ILE A 108 -45.11 23.73 32.55
N THR A 109 -45.31 23.50 31.25
CA THR A 109 -46.58 23.78 30.57
C THR A 109 -47.71 22.93 31.16
N ALA A 110 -47.49 21.63 31.38
CA ALA A 110 -48.47 20.74 32.00
C ALA A 110 -48.83 21.18 33.43
N LEU A 111 -47.83 21.57 34.23
CA LEU A 111 -48.05 22.11 35.58
C LEU A 111 -48.87 23.40 35.55
N HIS A 112 -48.60 24.31 34.61
CA HIS A 112 -49.36 25.54 34.47
C HIS A 112 -50.84 25.27 34.16
N TYR A 113 -51.13 24.37 33.21
CA TYR A 113 -52.51 23.97 32.90
C TYR A 113 -53.22 23.32 34.10
N LEU A 114 -52.53 22.46 34.86
CA LEU A 114 -53.11 21.82 36.04
C LEU A 114 -53.44 22.85 37.14
N LEU A 115 -52.54 23.82 37.38
CA LEU A 115 -52.80 24.90 38.33
C LEU A 115 -53.97 25.78 37.92
N LEU A 116 -54.06 26.14 36.62
CA LEU A 116 -55.20 26.88 36.09
C LEU A 116 -56.51 26.10 36.24
N HIS A 117 -56.49 24.80 35.97
CA HIS A 117 -57.66 23.94 36.10
C HIS A 117 -58.15 23.89 37.56
N LEU A 118 -57.26 23.61 38.51
CA LEU A 118 -57.59 23.58 39.94
C LEU A 118 -58.07 24.94 40.47
N TYR A 119 -57.51 26.04 39.97
CA TYR A 119 -57.94 27.39 40.36
C TYR A 119 -59.37 27.70 39.89
N PHE A 120 -59.73 27.27 38.68
CA PHE A 120 -61.05 27.49 38.11
C PHE A 120 -62.11 26.59 38.75
N GLU A 121 -61.77 25.33 39.04
CA GLU A 121 -62.66 24.38 39.75
C GLU A 121 -62.88 24.79 41.21
N GLY A 122 -61.89 25.40 41.86
CA GLY A 122 -62.01 25.93 43.23
C GLY A 122 -62.71 27.29 43.34
N SER A 123 -63.01 27.97 42.23
CA SER A 123 -63.74 29.24 42.20
C SER A 123 -65.22 29.11 41.79
N SER A 124 -65.69 27.89 41.51
CA SER A 124 -67.10 27.57 41.23
C SER A 124 -67.79 26.92 42.42
#